data_AF-A0A8T0G574-F1
#
_entry.id   AF-A0A8T0G574-F1
#
_cell.length_a   1.000
_cell.length_b   1.000
_cell.length_c   1.000
_cell.angle_alpha   90.00
_cell.angle_beta   90.00
_cell.angle_gamma   90.00
#
_symmetry.space_group_name_H-M   'P 1'
#
loop_
_entity.id
_entity.type
_entity.pdbx_description
1 polymer ?
#
loop_
_entity_poly.entity_id
_entity_poly.type
_entity_poly.pdbx_seq_one_letter_code
_entity_poly.pdbx_strand_id
1 'polypeptide(L)'
;MECIFTVISNLVSEATSPDDALAMADQIANKLTAQPIEKPVSRIKILFHLYNVLESPYGRFLIFKRFLKLAVAGKVPELIVPTFKRMDSFIQEWNVSESDKRDIFLSATNILKDQKGYTKDSYTFLVKYLATFAAADSSYLNEAKEEAVRAVIEFVKSPDMFQKHRSGDQSIYRCDLLDMPAVKQLERDSKYAPVYRLLEIFLTGRLSDYPEFQAADAATLKNYGIDHAMERAPQAPL
;
A
#
# COMPACT_ATOMS: atom_id res chain seq x y z
N MET A 1 4.43 21.33 24.88
CA MET A 1 5.74 20.70 25.11
C MET A 1 5.75 19.89 26.40
N GLU A 2 5.09 20.35 27.47
CA GLU A 2 5.02 19.64 28.75
C GLU A 2 4.53 18.18 28.64
N CYS A 3 3.45 17.89 27.91
CA CYS A 3 2.98 16.50 27.73
C CYS A 3 4.01 15.58 27.04
N ILE A 4 4.85 16.11 26.15
CA ILE A 4 5.87 15.31 25.43
C ILE A 4 7.00 14.95 26.40
N PHE A 5 7.45 15.93 27.20
CA PHE A 5 8.44 15.70 28.24
C PHE A 5 7.94 14.70 29.29
N THR A 6 6.70 14.81 29.75
CA THR A 6 6.13 13.84 30.70
C THR A 6 6.06 12.42 30.13
N VAL A 7 5.67 12.26 28.86
CA VAL A 7 5.62 10.93 28.21
C VAL A 7 7.01 10.30 28.11
N ILE A 8 8.02 11.09 27.71
CA ILE A 8 9.40 10.61 27.62
C ILE A 8 9.96 10.31 29.01
N SER A 9 9.79 11.23 29.96
CA SER A 9 10.27 11.05 31.33
C SER A 9 9.68 9.80 31.96
N ASN A 10 8.36 9.58 31.85
CA ASN A 10 7.73 8.40 32.44
C ASN A 10 8.26 7.10 31.80
N LEU A 11 8.38 7.05 30.47
CA LEU A 11 8.84 5.84 29.80
C LEU A 11 10.33 5.54 30.08
N VAL A 12 11.17 6.58 30.16
CA VAL A 12 12.60 6.44 30.44
C VAL A 12 12.88 6.19 31.93
N SER A 13 12.08 6.75 32.84
CA SER A 13 12.29 6.59 34.28
C SER A 13 11.73 5.29 34.85
N GLU A 14 10.69 4.72 34.24
CA GLU A 14 9.99 3.54 34.78
C GLU A 14 10.32 2.23 34.05
N ALA A 15 10.83 2.28 32.82
CA ALA A 15 11.15 1.05 32.08
C ALA A 15 12.41 0.38 32.64
N THR A 16 12.24 -0.85 33.13
CA THR A 16 13.34 -1.70 33.62
C THR A 16 13.94 -2.60 32.55
N SER A 17 13.28 -2.73 31.40
CA SER A 17 13.74 -3.52 30.26
C SER A 17 13.13 -2.99 28.94
N PRO A 18 13.66 -3.40 27.77
CA PRO A 18 13.07 -3.06 26.47
C PRO A 18 11.62 -3.52 26.31
N ASP A 19 11.26 -4.66 26.90
CA ASP A 19 9.88 -5.20 26.86
C ASP A 19 8.93 -4.36 27.72
N ASP A 20 9.40 -3.91 28.90
CA ASP A 20 8.63 -2.99 29.75
C ASP A 20 8.42 -1.65 29.04
N ALA A 21 9.47 -1.12 28.40
CA ALA A 21 9.38 0.11 27.61
C ALA A 21 8.34 -0.03 26.49
N LEU A 22 8.29 -1.17 25.80
CA LEU A 22 7.31 -1.44 24.76
C LEU A 22 5.88 -1.54 25.33
N ALA A 23 5.70 -2.25 26.44
CA ALA A 23 4.39 -2.37 27.08
C ALA A 23 3.84 -1.01 27.53
N MET A 24 4.68 -0.15 28.10
CA MET A 24 4.33 1.22 28.44
C MET A 24 4.00 2.06 27.20
N ALA A 25 4.83 1.95 26.14
CA ALA A 25 4.59 2.65 24.88
C ALA A 25 3.25 2.26 24.26
N ASP A 26 2.87 0.98 24.27
CA ASP A 26 1.59 0.51 23.74
C ASP A 26 0.41 1.06 24.57
N GLN A 27 0.50 1.08 25.90
CA GLN A 27 -0.54 1.68 26.75
C GLN A 27 -0.74 3.17 26.46
N ILE A 28 0.35 3.92 26.31
CA ILE A 28 0.28 5.35 25.96
C ILE A 28 -0.29 5.52 24.55
N ALA A 29 0.18 4.75 23.58
CA ALA A 29 -0.32 4.80 22.20
C ALA A 29 -1.81 4.46 22.10
N ASN A 30 -2.30 3.49 22.88
CA ASN A 30 -3.72 3.15 22.95
C ASN A 30 -4.56 4.34 23.45
N LYS A 31 -4.13 5.03 24.52
CA LYS A 31 -4.80 6.25 25.02
C LYS A 31 -4.77 7.39 23.99
N LEU A 32 -3.67 7.55 23.27
CA LEU A 32 -3.53 8.60 22.25
C LEU A 32 -4.47 8.35 21.06
N THR A 33 -4.63 7.09 20.65
CA THR A 33 -5.45 6.70 19.49
C THR A 33 -6.95 6.62 19.79
N ALA A 34 -7.36 6.61 21.06
CA ALA A 34 -8.78 6.55 21.47
C ALA A 34 -9.59 7.83 21.12
N GLN A 35 -8.93 8.98 21.03
CA GLN A 35 -9.57 10.27 20.71
C GLN A 35 -8.85 10.95 19.54
N PRO A 36 -9.01 10.41 18.31
CA PRO A 36 -8.15 10.75 17.19
C PRO A 36 -8.35 12.18 16.65
N ILE A 37 -9.50 12.80 16.90
CA ILE A 37 -9.86 14.13 16.40
C ILE A 37 -9.30 15.25 17.29
N GLU A 38 -9.04 14.98 18.56
CA GLU A 38 -8.58 16.01 19.48
C GLU A 38 -7.07 16.25 19.32
N LYS A 39 -6.69 17.42 18.79
CA LYS A 39 -5.27 17.82 18.62
C LYS A 39 -4.42 16.73 17.91
N PRO A 40 -4.84 16.23 16.74
CA PRO A 40 -4.22 15.08 16.08
C PRO A 40 -2.73 15.28 15.84
N VAL A 41 -2.32 16.49 15.42
CA VAL A 41 -0.91 16.85 15.21
C VAL A 41 -0.07 16.67 16.47
N SER A 42 -0.59 17.05 17.64
CA SER A 42 0.14 16.92 18.91
C SER A 42 0.26 15.45 19.33
N ARG A 43 -0.80 14.66 19.14
CA ARG A 43 -0.80 13.23 19.45
C ARG A 43 0.14 12.44 18.53
N ILE A 44 0.17 12.78 17.24
CA ILE A 44 1.12 12.27 16.25
C ILE A 44 2.56 12.60 16.65
N LYS A 45 2.83 13.84 17.10
CA LYS A 45 4.15 14.20 17.65
C LYS A 45 4.50 13.31 18.84
N ILE A 46 3.60 13.09 19.80
CA ILE A 46 3.90 12.22 20.96
C ILE A 46 4.21 10.79 20.50
N LEU A 47 3.43 10.20 19.58
CA LEU A 47 3.72 8.87 19.01
C LEU A 47 5.09 8.81 18.34
N PHE A 48 5.49 9.86 17.61
CA PHE A 48 6.82 9.93 17.00
C PHE A 48 7.94 9.96 18.05
N HIS A 49 7.73 10.62 19.19
CA HIS A 49 8.71 10.57 20.28
C HIS A 49 8.78 9.17 20.91
N LEU A 50 7.63 8.50 21.13
CA LEU A 50 7.61 7.12 21.60
C LEU A 50 8.39 6.19 20.65
N TYR A 51 8.16 6.32 19.35
CA TYR A 51 8.91 5.59 18.31
C TYR A 51 10.43 5.77 18.47
N ASN A 52 10.89 7.01 18.67
CA ASN A 52 12.33 7.30 18.77
C ASN A 52 12.98 6.78 20.06
N VAL A 53 12.22 6.66 21.16
CA VAL A 53 12.74 6.19 22.45
C VAL A 53 12.81 4.66 22.52
N LEU A 54 11.95 3.96 21.79
CA LEU A 54 11.99 2.49 21.76
C LEU A 54 13.27 1.97 21.12
N GLU A 55 13.92 1.01 21.78
CA GLU A 55 15.09 0.30 21.24
C GLU A 55 14.69 -0.85 20.31
N SER A 56 13.57 -1.52 20.61
CA SER A 56 13.05 -2.65 19.84
C SER A 56 12.63 -2.23 18.43
N PRO A 57 13.23 -2.79 17.36
CA PRO A 57 12.83 -2.49 15.99
C PRO A 57 11.38 -2.88 15.70
N TYR A 58 10.93 -4.03 16.23
CA TYR A 58 9.53 -4.44 16.09
C TYR A 58 8.59 -3.53 16.90
N GLY A 59 9.01 -3.08 18.09
CA GLY A 59 8.26 -2.10 18.88
C GLY A 59 8.05 -0.79 18.11
N ARG A 60 9.09 -0.30 17.42
CA ARG A 60 9.01 0.85 16.52
C ARG A 60 7.98 0.65 15.41
N PHE A 61 7.96 -0.51 14.78
CA PHE A 61 6.93 -0.85 13.79
C PHE A 61 5.52 -0.78 14.37
N LEU A 62 5.28 -1.35 15.55
CA LEU A 62 3.95 -1.33 16.20
C LEU A 62 3.47 0.10 16.46
N ILE A 63 4.35 0.97 16.98
CA ILE A 63 4.03 2.40 17.19
C ILE A 63 3.80 3.11 15.85
N PHE A 64 4.57 2.78 14.81
CA PHE A 64 4.37 3.34 13.48
C PHE A 64 3.00 2.97 12.89
N LYS A 65 2.49 1.75 13.12
CA LYS A 65 1.10 1.42 12.70
C LYS A 65 0.06 2.30 13.39
N ARG A 66 0.26 2.60 14.67
CA ARG A 66 -0.61 3.53 15.43
C ARG A 66 -0.54 4.94 14.87
N PHE A 67 0.64 5.36 14.41
CA PHE A 67 0.86 6.64 13.74
C PHE A 67 0.01 6.76 12.46
N LEU A 68 0.04 5.74 11.60
CA LEU A 68 -0.79 5.71 10.39
C LEU A 68 -2.29 5.76 10.72
N LYS A 69 -2.74 4.91 11.64
CA LYS A 69 -4.15 4.84 12.06
C LYS A 69 -4.64 6.17 12.63
N LEU A 70 -3.83 6.82 13.47
CA LEU A 70 -4.17 8.11 14.06
C LEU A 70 -4.25 9.22 13.03
N ALA A 71 -3.32 9.26 12.07
CA ALA A 71 -3.32 10.29 11.03
C ALA A 71 -4.58 10.23 10.15
N VAL A 72 -4.98 9.01 9.76
CA VAL A 72 -6.22 8.79 9.01
C VAL A 72 -7.45 9.17 9.85
N ALA A 73 -7.57 8.63 11.07
CA ALA A 73 -8.73 8.88 11.93
C ALA A 73 -8.83 10.34 12.39
N GLY A 74 -7.70 11.02 12.53
CA GLY A 74 -7.58 12.44 12.88
C GLY A 74 -7.73 13.38 11.68
N LYS A 75 -7.98 12.86 10.47
CA LYS A 75 -8.14 13.63 9.23
C LYS A 75 -6.93 14.51 8.88
N VAL A 76 -5.73 14.02 9.17
CA VAL A 76 -4.45 14.67 8.83
C VAL A 76 -3.46 13.71 8.15
N PRO A 77 -3.88 12.89 7.16
CA PRO A 77 -2.99 11.94 6.48
C PRO A 77 -1.82 12.63 5.78
N GLU A 78 -1.94 13.90 5.38
CA GLU A 78 -0.88 14.67 4.73
C GLU A 78 0.41 14.78 5.55
N LEU A 79 0.31 14.69 6.89
CA LEU A 79 1.47 14.77 7.78
C LEU A 79 2.38 13.54 7.70
N ILE A 80 1.82 12.41 7.27
CA ILE A 80 2.52 11.12 7.27
C ILE A 80 3.00 10.75 5.87
N VAL A 81 2.46 11.38 4.83
CA VAL A 81 2.82 11.12 3.43
C VAL A 81 4.34 11.17 3.17
N PRO A 82 5.11 12.16 3.69
CA PRO A 82 6.55 12.20 3.44
C PRO A 82 7.31 11.00 3.99
N THR A 83 6.78 10.33 5.02
CA THR A 83 7.43 9.17 5.66
C THR A 83 7.49 7.95 4.74
N PHE A 84 6.54 7.81 3.81
CA PHE A 84 6.50 6.67 2.90
C PHE A 84 7.70 6.59 1.95
N LYS A 85 8.40 7.72 1.71
CA LYS A 85 9.64 7.74 0.92
C LYS A 85 10.76 6.89 1.52
N ARG A 86 10.73 6.65 2.83
CA ARG A 86 11.72 5.86 3.57
C ARG A 86 11.17 4.49 4.00
N MET A 87 9.99 4.10 3.51
CA MET A 87 9.30 2.91 3.98
C MET A 87 10.12 1.63 3.79
N ASP A 88 10.81 1.49 2.65
CA ASP A 88 11.63 0.30 2.39
C ASP A 88 12.77 0.15 3.40
N SER A 89 13.44 1.26 3.74
CA SER A 89 14.46 1.28 4.79
C SER A 89 13.86 0.91 6.15
N PHE A 90 12.70 1.49 6.49
CA PHE A 90 12.04 1.18 7.76
C PHE A 90 11.63 -0.29 7.87
N ILE A 91 11.08 -0.89 6.81
CA ILE A 91 10.70 -2.31 6.80
C ILE A 91 11.92 -3.21 7.00
N GLN A 92 13.05 -2.87 6.38
CA GLN A 92 14.32 -3.58 6.57
C GLN A 92 14.82 -3.42 8.02
N GLU A 93 14.82 -2.19 8.55
CA GLU A 93 15.25 -1.89 9.92
C GLU A 93 14.38 -2.62 10.97
N TRP A 94 13.06 -2.64 10.77
CA TRP A 94 12.14 -3.30 11.70
C TRP A 94 12.16 -4.83 11.60
N ASN A 95 12.73 -5.39 10.52
CA ASN A 95 12.81 -6.82 10.24
C ASN A 95 11.45 -7.54 10.42
N VAL A 96 10.41 -6.98 9.82
CA VAL A 96 9.02 -7.45 10.01
C VAL A 96 8.67 -8.65 9.13
N SER A 97 7.67 -9.41 9.56
CA SER A 97 7.14 -10.57 8.83
C SER A 97 6.51 -10.18 7.50
N GLU A 98 6.32 -11.13 6.58
CA GLU A 98 5.58 -10.88 5.32
C GLU A 98 4.13 -10.42 5.58
N SER A 99 3.49 -10.91 6.64
CA SER A 99 2.14 -10.47 7.05
C SER A 99 2.14 -8.99 7.46
N ASP A 100 3.15 -8.56 8.22
CA ASP A 100 3.31 -7.17 8.61
C ASP A 100 3.67 -6.27 7.42
N LYS A 101 4.44 -6.77 6.45
CA LYS A 101 4.69 -6.08 5.17
C LYS A 101 3.39 -5.87 4.39
N ARG A 102 2.50 -6.86 4.35
CA ARG A 102 1.17 -6.72 3.73
C ARG A 102 0.37 -5.60 4.36
N ASP A 103 0.26 -5.62 5.68
CA ASP A 103 -0.50 -4.62 6.45
C ASP A 103 0.02 -3.19 6.17
N ILE A 104 1.34 -2.99 6.19
CA ILE A 104 1.93 -1.67 5.99
C ILE A 104 1.84 -1.18 4.54
N PHE A 105 2.08 -2.05 3.55
CA PHE A 105 1.97 -1.68 2.14
C PHE A 105 0.54 -1.39 1.73
N LEU A 106 -0.44 -2.17 2.23
CA LEU A 106 -1.85 -1.89 1.99
C LEU A 106 -2.30 -0.59 2.66
N SER A 107 -1.84 -0.34 3.89
CA SER A 107 -2.09 0.92 4.58
C SER A 107 -1.52 2.12 3.80
N ALA A 108 -0.27 2.04 3.35
CA ALA A 108 0.35 3.08 2.53
C ALA A 108 -0.41 3.32 1.22
N THR A 109 -0.79 2.25 0.52
CA THR A 109 -1.62 2.31 -0.69
C THR A 109 -2.90 3.08 -0.44
N ASN A 110 -3.63 2.72 0.62
CA ASN A 110 -4.92 3.32 0.96
C ASN A 110 -4.82 4.77 1.44
N ILE A 111 -3.71 5.15 2.08
CA ILE A 111 -3.49 6.53 2.49
C ILE A 111 -3.14 7.39 1.28
N LEU A 112 -2.21 6.92 0.43
CA LEU A 112 -1.69 7.68 -0.70
C LEU A 112 -2.67 7.83 -1.85
N LYS A 113 -3.61 6.90 -2.03
CA LYS A 113 -4.58 6.95 -3.15
C LYS A 113 -5.46 8.21 -3.11
N ASP A 114 -5.74 8.71 -1.91
CA ASP A 114 -6.58 9.88 -1.70
C ASP A 114 -5.77 11.19 -1.67
N GLN A 115 -4.43 11.11 -1.82
CA GLN A 115 -3.53 12.28 -1.78
C GLN A 115 -3.22 12.77 -3.19
N LYS A 116 -3.45 14.07 -3.41
CA LYS A 116 -3.16 14.72 -4.69
C LYS A 116 -1.67 14.60 -5.04
N GLY A 117 -1.37 14.08 -6.23
CA GLY A 117 -0.01 13.92 -6.74
C GLY A 117 0.70 12.62 -6.34
N TYR A 118 0.07 11.75 -5.55
CA TYR A 118 0.67 10.51 -5.05
C TYR A 118 0.10 9.23 -5.69
N THR A 119 -0.66 9.35 -6.78
CA THR A 119 -1.27 8.20 -7.47
C THR A 119 -0.22 7.16 -7.87
N LYS A 120 0.95 7.60 -8.38
CA LYS A 120 2.04 6.69 -8.75
C LYS A 120 2.61 5.96 -7.52
N ASP A 121 2.87 6.68 -6.44
CA ASP A 121 3.41 6.10 -5.21
C ASP A 121 2.41 5.13 -4.56
N SER A 122 1.11 5.47 -4.54
CA SER A 122 0.04 4.58 -4.11
C SER A 122 0.06 3.27 -4.90
N TYR A 123 0.14 3.36 -6.22
CA TYR A 123 0.23 2.19 -7.09
C TYR A 123 1.51 1.38 -6.85
N THR A 124 2.66 2.04 -6.64
CA THR A 124 3.91 1.35 -6.30
C THR A 124 3.78 0.54 -5.00
N PHE A 125 3.12 1.09 -3.97
CA PHE A 125 2.85 0.34 -2.74
C PHE A 125 1.84 -0.80 -2.94
N LEU A 126 0.85 -0.63 -3.83
CA LEU A 126 -0.11 -1.68 -4.17
C LEU A 126 0.61 -2.87 -4.81
N VAL A 127 1.52 -2.61 -5.74
CA VAL A 127 2.32 -3.66 -6.38
C VAL A 127 3.25 -4.34 -5.37
N LYS A 128 3.87 -3.58 -4.44
CA LYS A 128 4.66 -4.16 -3.34
C LYS A 128 3.81 -5.04 -2.42
N TYR A 129 2.58 -4.63 -2.11
CA TYR A 129 1.62 -5.45 -1.37
C TYR A 129 1.37 -6.77 -2.08
N LEU A 130 1.05 -6.75 -3.38
CA LEU A 130 0.80 -7.96 -4.17
C LEU A 130 2.03 -8.88 -4.26
N ALA A 131 3.24 -8.30 -4.31
CA ALA A 131 4.49 -9.06 -4.34
C ALA A 131 4.75 -9.90 -3.08
N THR A 132 4.23 -9.50 -1.91
CA THR A 132 4.36 -10.28 -0.65
C THR A 132 3.63 -11.63 -0.68
N PHE A 133 2.82 -11.87 -1.71
CA PHE A 133 2.11 -13.14 -1.91
C PHE A 133 2.87 -14.11 -2.82
N ALA A 134 4.09 -13.80 -3.25
CA ALA A 134 4.86 -14.65 -4.16
C ALA A 134 5.05 -16.10 -3.66
N ALA A 135 5.19 -16.29 -2.35
CA ALA A 135 5.31 -17.59 -1.69
C ALA A 135 4.08 -17.95 -0.82
N ALA A 136 2.97 -17.23 -0.98
CA ALA A 136 1.75 -17.48 -0.21
C ALA A 136 1.00 -18.73 -0.73
N ASP A 137 0.31 -19.41 0.18
CA ASP A 137 -0.63 -20.47 -0.21
C ASP A 137 -1.93 -19.90 -0.78
N SER A 138 -2.75 -20.80 -1.35
CA SER A 138 -4.03 -20.45 -1.97
C SER A 138 -5.02 -19.78 -1.01
N SER A 139 -4.90 -19.99 0.31
CA SER A 139 -5.82 -19.39 1.27
C SER A 139 -5.56 -17.89 1.44
N TYR A 140 -4.29 -17.50 1.60
CA TYR A 140 -3.87 -16.11 1.67
C TYR A 140 -3.97 -15.39 0.33
N LEU A 141 -3.77 -16.09 -0.80
CA LEU A 141 -3.94 -15.47 -2.12
C LEU A 141 -5.34 -14.90 -2.31
N ASN A 142 -6.38 -15.55 -1.79
CA ASN A 142 -7.76 -15.05 -1.92
C ASN A 142 -7.96 -13.67 -1.27
N GLU A 143 -7.21 -13.33 -0.23
CA GLU A 143 -7.26 -12.00 0.42
C GLU A 143 -6.79 -10.88 -0.51
N ALA A 144 -5.93 -11.19 -1.48
CA ALA A 144 -5.36 -10.22 -2.41
C ALA A 144 -6.24 -9.94 -3.63
N LYS A 145 -7.35 -10.69 -3.85
CA LYS A 145 -8.11 -10.63 -5.12
C LYS A 145 -8.64 -9.24 -5.44
N GLU A 146 -9.27 -8.57 -4.49
CA GLU A 146 -9.83 -7.23 -4.70
C GLU A 146 -8.74 -6.20 -5.03
N GLU A 147 -7.61 -6.28 -4.33
CA GLU A 147 -6.47 -5.38 -4.56
C GLU A 147 -5.72 -5.72 -5.86
N ALA A 148 -5.70 -6.99 -6.27
CA ALA A 148 -5.17 -7.42 -7.56
C ALA A 148 -6.03 -6.88 -8.72
N VAL A 149 -7.36 -6.99 -8.60
CA VAL A 149 -8.30 -6.37 -9.54
C VAL A 149 -8.06 -4.88 -9.62
N ARG A 150 -7.96 -4.20 -8.47
CA ARG A 150 -7.66 -2.77 -8.42
C ARG A 150 -6.37 -2.42 -9.15
N ALA A 151 -5.30 -3.17 -8.94
CA ALA A 151 -4.03 -2.94 -9.62
C ALA A 151 -4.14 -3.08 -11.14
N VAL A 152 -4.91 -4.06 -11.63
CA VAL A 152 -5.20 -4.23 -13.05
C VAL A 152 -5.99 -3.04 -13.60
N ILE A 153 -7.06 -2.63 -12.92
CA ILE A 153 -7.92 -1.54 -13.40
C ILE A 153 -7.16 -0.21 -13.42
N GLU A 154 -6.40 0.11 -12.38
CA GLU A 154 -5.58 1.32 -12.34
C GLU A 154 -4.52 1.31 -13.46
N PHE A 155 -3.91 0.16 -13.72
CA PHE A 155 -2.98 -0.02 -14.83
C PHE A 155 -3.63 0.26 -16.19
N VAL A 156 -4.76 -0.39 -16.47
CA VAL A 156 -5.49 -0.29 -17.74
C VAL A 156 -6.00 1.12 -18.00
N LYS A 157 -6.44 1.84 -16.95
CA LYS A 157 -6.93 3.23 -17.09
C LYS A 157 -5.82 4.22 -17.44
N SER A 158 -4.61 3.95 -16.99
CA SER A 158 -3.49 4.87 -17.16
C SER A 158 -2.19 4.14 -17.50
N PRO A 159 -2.13 3.41 -18.64
CA PRO A 159 -0.95 2.64 -18.97
C PRO A 159 0.28 3.54 -19.03
N ASP A 160 0.13 4.76 -19.56
CA ASP A 160 1.21 5.72 -19.76
C ASP A 160 1.93 6.15 -18.48
N MET A 161 1.20 6.20 -17.35
CA MET A 161 1.79 6.51 -16.04
C MET A 161 2.81 5.46 -15.59
N PHE A 162 2.74 4.27 -16.18
CA PHE A 162 3.51 3.10 -15.80
C PHE A 162 4.44 2.62 -16.93
N GLN A 163 4.59 3.38 -18.03
CA GLN A 163 5.62 3.11 -19.04
C GLN A 163 7.00 3.44 -18.44
N LYS A 164 8.01 2.61 -18.75
CA LYS A 164 9.43 2.79 -18.40
C LYS A 164 9.84 4.26 -18.40
N HIS A 165 10.10 4.85 -17.23
CA HIS A 165 11.03 5.98 -17.19
C HIS A 165 12.43 5.44 -17.46
N ARG A 166 12.99 5.97 -18.56
CA ARG A 166 14.37 5.82 -18.96
C ARG A 166 15.25 6.30 -17.79
N SER A 167 16.16 5.43 -17.36
CA SER A 167 17.25 5.64 -16.38
C SER A 167 16.90 5.71 -14.89
N GLY A 168 17.25 4.62 -14.18
CA GLY A 168 17.98 4.74 -12.91
C GLY A 168 17.26 4.33 -11.62
N ASP A 169 15.93 4.22 -11.63
CA ASP A 169 15.18 3.80 -10.44
C ASP A 169 14.56 2.42 -10.64
N GLN A 170 14.55 1.62 -9.58
CA GLN A 170 14.16 0.21 -9.55
C GLN A 170 12.62 0.10 -9.66
N SER A 171 12.11 0.50 -10.83
CA SER A 171 10.68 0.48 -11.16
C SER A 171 10.26 -0.98 -11.33
N ILE A 172 9.39 -1.48 -10.46
CA ILE A 172 8.68 -2.74 -10.68
C ILE A 172 7.86 -2.54 -11.96
N TYR A 173 8.17 -3.31 -13.00
CA TYR A 173 7.75 -2.99 -14.37
C TYR A 173 6.43 -3.70 -14.70
N ARG A 174 5.70 -3.13 -15.66
CA ARG A 174 4.51 -3.67 -16.34
C ARG A 174 4.47 -5.19 -16.55
N CYS A 175 5.62 -5.80 -16.81
CA CYS A 175 5.75 -7.24 -17.07
C CYS A 175 5.57 -8.10 -15.81
N ASP A 176 5.90 -7.56 -14.63
CA ASP A 176 5.86 -8.34 -13.39
C ASP A 176 4.42 -8.58 -12.92
N LEU A 177 3.46 -7.73 -13.31
CA LEU A 177 2.08 -7.80 -12.82
C LEU A 177 1.35 -9.06 -13.29
N LEU A 178 1.56 -9.52 -14.53
CA LEU A 178 0.94 -10.75 -15.04
C LEU A 178 1.45 -12.01 -14.32
N ASP A 179 2.73 -12.02 -13.96
CA ASP A 179 3.39 -13.18 -13.38
C ASP A 179 3.24 -13.26 -11.86
N MET A 180 2.79 -12.19 -11.20
CA MET A 180 2.49 -12.19 -9.77
C MET A 180 1.40 -13.21 -9.42
N PRO A 181 1.64 -14.17 -8.50
CA PRO A 181 0.63 -15.16 -8.11
C PRO A 181 -0.70 -14.54 -7.65
N ALA A 182 -0.64 -13.40 -6.95
CA ALA A 182 -1.80 -12.66 -6.49
C ALA A 182 -2.67 -12.12 -7.63
N VAL A 183 -2.11 -11.88 -8.81
CA VAL A 183 -2.83 -11.42 -10.01
C VAL A 183 -3.21 -12.60 -10.89
N LYS A 184 -2.28 -13.54 -11.09
CA LYS A 184 -2.48 -14.74 -11.92
C LYS A 184 -3.65 -15.60 -11.45
N GLN A 185 -3.94 -15.65 -10.14
CA GLN A 185 -5.11 -16.36 -9.63
C GLN A 185 -6.44 -15.88 -10.24
N LEU A 186 -6.51 -14.62 -10.69
CA LEU A 186 -7.73 -14.03 -11.25
C LEU A 186 -8.13 -14.71 -12.56
N GLU A 187 -7.17 -15.29 -13.31
CA GLU A 187 -7.43 -16.04 -14.54
C GLU A 187 -8.46 -17.16 -14.35
N ARG A 188 -8.43 -17.81 -13.17
CA ARG A 188 -9.29 -18.95 -12.84
C ARG A 188 -10.48 -18.56 -11.96
N ASP A 189 -10.65 -17.27 -11.69
CA ASP A 189 -11.74 -16.76 -10.87
C ASP A 189 -12.96 -16.44 -11.75
N SER A 190 -14.12 -17.01 -11.43
CA SER A 190 -15.33 -16.84 -12.25
C SER A 190 -15.81 -15.39 -12.35
N LYS A 191 -15.47 -14.55 -11.37
CA LYS A 191 -15.84 -13.13 -11.34
C LYS A 191 -14.75 -12.26 -11.99
N TYR A 192 -13.47 -12.60 -11.78
CA TYR A 192 -12.35 -11.73 -12.15
C TYR A 192 -11.56 -12.16 -13.38
N ALA A 193 -11.86 -13.31 -13.99
CA ALA A 193 -11.23 -13.75 -15.24
C ALA A 193 -11.30 -12.70 -16.37
N PRO A 194 -12.40 -11.95 -16.58
CA PRO A 194 -12.43 -10.88 -17.58
C PRO A 194 -11.44 -9.74 -17.29
N VAL A 195 -11.20 -9.43 -16.01
CA VAL A 195 -10.22 -8.41 -15.60
C VAL A 195 -8.80 -8.87 -15.92
N TYR A 196 -8.48 -10.13 -15.61
CA TYR A 196 -7.18 -10.71 -15.97
C TYR A 196 -6.98 -10.73 -17.48
N ARG A 197 -7.99 -11.14 -18.25
CA ARG A 197 -7.94 -11.14 -19.71
C ARG A 197 -7.66 -9.75 -20.29
N LEU A 198 -8.25 -8.72 -19.70
CA LEU A 198 -7.99 -7.34 -20.07
C LEU A 198 -6.52 -6.95 -19.83
N LEU A 199 -5.92 -7.38 -18.71
CA LEU A 199 -4.50 -7.17 -18.44
C LEU A 199 -3.62 -7.82 -19.52
N GLU A 200 -3.93 -9.06 -19.91
CA GLU A 200 -3.22 -9.76 -20.99
C GLU A 200 -3.28 -8.97 -22.29
N ILE A 201 -4.47 -8.50 -22.69
CA ILE A 201 -4.65 -7.72 -23.91
C ILE A 201 -3.76 -6.46 -23.91
N PHE A 202 -3.68 -5.76 -22.78
CA PHE A 202 -2.90 -4.53 -22.66
C PHE A 202 -1.37 -4.74 -22.65
N LEU A 203 -0.91 -5.94 -22.30
CA LEU A 203 0.52 -6.25 -22.16
C LEU A 203 1.10 -7.11 -23.27
N THR A 204 0.32 -8.05 -23.80
CA THR A 204 0.74 -9.07 -24.77
C THR A 204 -0.19 -9.19 -25.97
N GLY A 205 -1.36 -8.54 -25.93
CA GLY A 205 -2.39 -8.63 -26.96
C GLY A 205 -2.04 -7.93 -28.26
N ARG A 206 -2.76 -8.34 -29.31
CA ARG A 206 -2.77 -7.69 -30.62
C ARG A 206 -3.80 -6.56 -30.64
N LEU A 207 -3.65 -5.65 -31.60
CA LEU A 207 -4.61 -4.54 -31.83
C LEU A 207 -6.07 -5.00 -31.98
N SER A 208 -6.30 -6.22 -32.47
CA SER A 208 -7.64 -6.83 -32.64
C SER A 208 -8.29 -7.30 -31.34
N ASP A 209 -7.50 -7.59 -30.30
CA ASP A 209 -7.99 -8.37 -29.16
C ASP A 209 -8.88 -7.52 -28.22
N TYR A 210 -8.65 -6.20 -28.16
CA TYR A 210 -9.47 -5.29 -27.35
C TYR A 210 -10.87 -5.08 -27.94
N PRO A 211 -11.06 -4.75 -29.23
CA PRO A 211 -12.39 -4.70 -29.84
C PRO A 211 -13.18 -6.01 -29.69
N GLU A 212 -12.52 -7.16 -29.82
CA GLU A 212 -13.15 -8.46 -29.60
C GLU A 212 -13.61 -8.64 -28.15
N PHE A 213 -12.77 -8.27 -27.18
CA PHE A 213 -13.14 -8.28 -25.76
C PHE A 213 -14.32 -7.34 -25.48
N GLN A 214 -14.31 -6.13 -26.04
CA GLN A 214 -15.40 -5.17 -25.87
C GLN A 214 -16.73 -5.69 -26.43
N ALA A 215 -16.70 -6.39 -27.58
CA ALA A 215 -17.89 -7.00 -28.16
C ALA A 215 -18.42 -8.18 -27.31
N ALA A 216 -17.51 -8.95 -26.69
CA ALA A 216 -17.87 -10.11 -25.87
C ALA A 216 -18.30 -9.76 -24.44
N ASP A 217 -17.68 -8.75 -23.81
CA ASP A 217 -17.90 -8.38 -22.42
C ASP A 217 -17.76 -6.86 -22.16
N ALA A 218 -18.65 -6.08 -22.78
CA ALA A 218 -18.78 -4.65 -22.50
C ALA A 218 -19.19 -4.35 -21.05
N ALA A 219 -19.80 -5.32 -20.35
CA ALA A 219 -20.27 -5.14 -18.98
C ALA A 219 -19.09 -4.95 -18.01
N THR A 220 -18.02 -5.74 -18.16
CA THR A 220 -16.79 -5.56 -17.37
C THR A 220 -16.20 -4.16 -17.54
N LEU A 221 -16.11 -3.66 -18.78
CA LEU A 221 -15.59 -2.31 -19.05
C LEU A 221 -16.43 -1.24 -18.37
N LYS A 222 -17.77 -1.34 -18.47
CA LYS A 222 -18.71 -0.39 -17.85
C LYS A 222 -18.64 -0.45 -16.32
N ASN A 223 -18.60 -1.65 -15.74
CA ASN A 223 -18.56 -1.85 -14.29
C ASN A 223 -17.32 -1.20 -13.64
N TYR A 224 -16.20 -1.23 -14.34
CA TYR A 224 -14.94 -0.65 -13.86
C TYR A 224 -14.66 0.76 -14.43
N GLY A 225 -15.54 1.33 -15.24
CA GLY A 225 -15.41 2.67 -15.82
C GLY A 225 -14.23 2.80 -16.79
N ILE A 226 -14.12 1.86 -17.72
CA ILE A 226 -13.05 1.72 -18.73
C ILE A 226 -13.61 2.08 -20.12
N ASP A 227 -14.30 3.20 -20.26
CA ASP A 227 -15.03 3.54 -21.49
C ASP A 227 -14.13 4.07 -22.64
N HIS A 228 -12.89 4.48 -22.33
CA HIS A 228 -11.95 5.12 -23.29
C HIS A 228 -10.55 4.49 -23.33
N ALA A 229 -10.36 3.28 -22.79
CA ALA A 229 -9.00 2.73 -22.68
C ALA A 229 -8.36 2.36 -24.03
N MET A 230 -9.16 2.20 -25.09
CA MET A 230 -8.67 1.89 -26.43
C MET A 230 -7.78 2.98 -27.03
N GLU A 231 -8.04 4.26 -26.73
CA GLU A 231 -7.23 5.39 -27.24
C GLU A 231 -5.82 5.42 -26.61
N ARG A 232 -5.63 4.69 -25.51
CA ARG A 232 -4.39 4.62 -24.71
C ARG A 232 -3.75 3.23 -24.72
N ALA A 233 -4.34 2.26 -25.43
CA ALA A 233 -3.67 0.99 -25.66
C ALA A 233 -2.35 1.27 -26.39
N PRO A 234 -1.24 0.61 -26.01
CA PRO A 234 0.05 0.88 -26.63
C PRO A 234 -0.07 0.63 -28.14
N GLN A 235 -0.03 1.70 -28.93
CA GLN A 235 0.15 1.55 -30.37
C GLN A 235 1.52 0.91 -30.56
N ALA A 236 1.54 -0.28 -31.17
CA ALA A 236 2.78 -0.94 -31.53
C ALA A 236 3.66 0.06 -32.32
N PRO A 237 4.98 0.08 -32.12
CA PRO A 237 5.85 0.84 -33.01
C PRO A 237 5.60 0.34 -34.44
N LEU A 238 5.34 1.27 -35.35
CA LEU A 238 5.30 1.02 -36.79
C LEU A 238 6.59 0.33 -37.26
#